data_AF-A0A517RJR7-F1
#
_entry.id   AF-A0A517RJR7-F1
#
_cell.length_a   1.000
_cell.length_b   1.000
_cell.length_c   1.000
_cell.angle_alpha   90.00
_cell.angle_beta   90.00
_cell.angle_gamma   90.00
#
_symmetry.space_group_name_H-M   'P 1'
#
loop_
_entity.id
_entity.type
_entity.pdbx_description
1 polymer ?
#
loop_
_entity_poly.entity_id
_entity_poly.type
_entity_poly.pdbx_seq_one_letter_code
_entity_poly.pdbx_strand_id
1 'polypeptide(L)'
;MKDRRKLLRESLIAALVFFVSYVGIYITLSCLGGYYFSQSGIYRYRSIGLSVSDISIWNPKGCRFQARFKNIRGEYVSRGNELGYFFSPLIMIDRKWFHPTINHFDSDELK
;
A
#
# COMPACT_ATOMS: atom_id res chain seq x y z
N MET A 1 -29.24 -9.57 30.28
CA MET A 1 -27.78 -9.91 30.24
C MET A 1 -27.44 -11.05 29.27
N LYS A 2 -28.20 -12.14 29.20
CA LYS A 2 -27.99 -13.24 28.22
C LYS A 2 -28.06 -12.76 26.77
N ASP A 3 -29.03 -11.91 26.44
CA ASP A 3 -29.21 -11.41 25.06
C ASP A 3 -28.05 -10.52 24.61
N ARG A 4 -27.50 -9.70 25.50
CA ARG A 4 -26.30 -8.89 25.23
C ARG A 4 -25.08 -9.76 24.90
N ARG A 5 -24.86 -10.87 25.61
CA ARG A 5 -23.75 -11.80 25.33
C ARG A 5 -23.93 -12.53 24.01
N LYS A 6 -25.16 -12.91 23.66
CA LYS A 6 -25.49 -13.54 22.38
C LYS A 6 -25.24 -12.58 21.21
N LEU A 7 -25.75 -11.34 21.30
CA LEU A 7 -25.54 -10.30 20.30
C LEU A 7 -24.05 -9.99 20.10
N LEU A 8 -23.28 -9.83 21.18
CA LEU A 8 -21.84 -9.62 21.10
C LEU A 8 -21.13 -10.78 20.39
N ARG A 9 -21.49 -12.03 20.70
CA ARG A 9 -20.92 -13.20 20.04
C ARG A 9 -21.22 -13.20 18.53
N GLU A 10 -22.46 -12.92 18.15
CA GLU A 10 -22.86 -12.86 16.74
C GLU A 10 -22.15 -11.72 16.00
N SER A 11 -22.04 -10.54 16.60
CA SER A 11 -21.26 -9.42 16.03
C SER A 11 -19.78 -9.76 15.89
N LEU A 12 -19.17 -10.45 16.85
CA LEU A 12 -17.78 -10.88 16.77
C LEU A 12 -17.57 -11.90 15.66
N ILE A 13 -18.48 -12.86 15.51
CA ILE A 13 -18.43 -13.84 14.42
C ILE A 13 -18.56 -13.13 13.08
N ALA A 14 -19.52 -12.21 12.94
CA ALA A 14 -19.71 -11.44 11.71
C ALA A 14 -18.47 -10.58 11.38
N ALA A 15 -17.88 -9.92 12.38
CA ALA A 15 -16.65 -9.15 12.22
C ALA A 15 -15.46 -10.04 11.81
N LEU A 16 -15.34 -11.24 12.41
CA LEU A 16 -14.31 -12.21 12.04
C LEU A 16 -14.48 -12.70 10.60
N VAL A 17 -15.70 -13.05 10.20
CA VAL A 17 -16.00 -13.47 8.81
C VAL A 17 -15.65 -12.35 7.85
N PHE A 18 -16.07 -11.12 8.14
CA PHE A 18 -15.75 -9.95 7.31
C PHE A 18 -14.24 -9.73 7.21
N PHE A 19 -13.51 -9.83 8.33
CA PHE A 19 -12.06 -9.68 8.35
C PHE A 19 -11.35 -10.77 7.52
N VAL A 20 -11.75 -12.03 7.68
CA VAL A 20 -11.19 -13.15 6.91
C VAL A 20 -11.47 -12.96 5.42
N SER A 21 -12.68 -12.56 5.05
CA SER A 21 -13.03 -12.24 3.65
C SER A 21 -12.20 -11.09 3.11
N TYR A 22 -12.04 -10.01 3.88
CA TYR A 22 -11.22 -8.84 3.51
C TYR A 22 -9.76 -9.23 3.25
N VAL A 23 -9.14 -10.01 4.14
CA VAL A 23 -7.77 -10.52 3.96
C VAL A 23 -7.69 -11.52 2.79
N GLY A 24 -8.67 -12.41 2.65
CA GLY A 24 -8.70 -13.39 1.55
C GLY A 24 -8.76 -12.72 0.18
N ILE A 25 -9.63 -11.71 0.01
CA ILE A 25 -9.71 -10.90 -1.22
C ILE A 25 -8.37 -10.23 -1.50
N TYR A 26 -7.76 -9.64 -0.47
CA TYR A 26 -6.44 -9.01 -0.62
C TYR A 26 -5.39 -10.00 -1.11
N ILE A 27 -5.31 -11.20 -0.53
CA ILE A 27 -4.33 -12.23 -0.94
C ILE A 27 -4.52 -12.59 -2.41
N THR A 28 -5.76 -12.83 -2.85
CA THR A 28 -6.05 -13.11 -4.27
C THR A 28 -5.60 -11.97 -5.18
N LEU A 29 -5.85 -10.72 -4.80
CA LEU A 29 -5.40 -9.56 -5.56
C LEU A 29 -3.88 -9.39 -5.54
N SER A 30 -3.22 -9.71 -4.42
CA SER A 30 -1.76 -9.61 -4.29
C SER A 30 -1.08 -10.68 -5.15
N CYS A 31 -1.57 -11.93 -5.16
CA CYS A 31 -1.06 -12.98 -6.06
C CYS A 31 -1.13 -12.62 -7.55
N LEU A 32 -2.08 -11.78 -7.94
CA LEU A 32 -2.24 -11.27 -9.31
C LEU A 32 -1.59 -9.90 -9.54
N GLY A 33 -0.88 -9.39 -8.52
CA GLY A 33 -0.20 -8.10 -8.53
C GLY A 33 1.11 -8.12 -9.30
N GLY A 34 1.79 -6.98 -9.26
CA GLY A 34 3.05 -6.78 -9.98
C GLY A 34 3.85 -5.59 -9.44
N TYR A 35 5.14 -5.58 -9.77
CA TYR A 35 5.97 -4.38 -9.61
C TYR A 35 5.71 -3.41 -10.74
N TYR A 36 5.51 -2.14 -10.39
CA TYR A 36 5.34 -1.05 -11.34
C TYR A 36 6.34 0.06 -11.05
N PHE A 37 6.91 0.63 -12.11
CA PHE A 37 7.72 1.83 -11.98
C PHE A 37 6.86 2.99 -11.48
N SER A 38 7.41 3.71 -10.51
CA SER A 38 6.78 4.88 -9.91
C SER A 38 7.83 5.90 -9.53
N GLN A 39 7.37 7.01 -8.97
CA GLN A 39 8.21 8.11 -8.50
C GLN A 39 8.11 8.21 -6.98
N SER A 40 9.25 8.31 -6.30
CA SER A 40 9.32 8.69 -4.88
C SER A 40 9.05 10.19 -4.71
N GLY A 41 9.38 10.99 -5.74
CA GLY A 41 9.34 12.45 -5.70
C GLY A 41 10.60 13.11 -5.10
N ILE A 42 11.61 12.32 -4.71
CA ILE A 42 12.90 12.80 -4.20
C ILE A 42 13.73 13.40 -5.34
N TYR A 43 13.92 12.65 -6.42
CA TYR A 43 14.65 13.12 -7.60
C TYR A 43 13.71 13.81 -8.58
N ARG A 44 14.11 15.00 -9.05
CA ARG A 44 13.35 15.82 -10.02
C ARG A 44 14.28 16.35 -11.09
N TYR A 45 13.79 16.40 -12.33
CA TYR A 45 14.52 17.01 -13.45
C TYR A 45 14.68 18.51 -13.21
N ARG A 46 15.93 19.01 -13.17
CA ARG A 46 16.25 20.41 -12.86
C ARG A 46 15.57 21.45 -13.76
N SER A 47 15.25 21.09 -15.00
CA SER A 47 14.67 22.00 -15.98
C SER A 47 13.16 22.24 -15.82
N ILE A 48 12.40 21.28 -15.28
CA ILE A 48 10.93 21.30 -15.32
C ILE A 48 10.30 20.89 -13.96
N GLY A 49 11.09 20.37 -13.01
CA GLY A 49 10.59 19.97 -11.68
C GLY A 49 9.79 18.66 -11.68
N LEU A 50 9.72 17.95 -12.80
CA LEU A 50 9.06 16.64 -12.91
C LEU A 50 9.82 15.58 -12.10
N SER A 51 9.08 14.75 -11.36
CA SER A 51 9.65 13.66 -10.58
C SER A 51 10.13 12.53 -11.48
N VAL A 52 11.34 12.03 -11.21
CA VAL A 52 11.95 10.89 -11.91
C VAL A 52 11.27 9.59 -11.48
N SER A 53 11.15 8.64 -12.40
CA SER A 53 10.74 7.26 -12.08
C SER A 53 11.92 6.50 -11.48
N ASP A 54 12.03 6.58 -10.17
CA ASP A 54 13.18 6.18 -9.36
C ASP A 54 12.92 4.98 -8.46
N ILE A 55 11.69 4.49 -8.40
CA ILE A 55 11.31 3.36 -7.55
C ILE A 55 10.45 2.33 -8.30
N SER A 56 10.53 1.07 -7.90
CA SER A 56 9.58 0.03 -8.26
C SER A 56 8.75 -0.35 -7.05
N ILE A 57 7.43 -0.18 -7.18
CA ILE A 57 6.47 -0.44 -6.10
C ILE A 57 5.59 -1.62 -6.48
N TRP A 58 5.52 -2.63 -5.60
CA TRP A 58 4.55 -3.71 -5.72
C TRP A 58 3.12 -3.20 -5.53
N ASN A 59 2.20 -3.50 -6.43
CA ASN A 59 0.79 -3.20 -6.26
C ASN A 59 -0.05 -4.46 -6.51
N PRO A 60 -0.96 -4.83 -5.59
CA PRO A 60 -1.98 -5.83 -5.89
C PRO A 60 -2.80 -5.40 -7.12
N LYS A 61 -3.39 -6.37 -7.82
CA LYS A 61 -4.14 -6.09 -9.04
C LYS A 61 -5.22 -5.02 -8.80
N GLY A 62 -5.13 -3.91 -9.54
CA GLY A 62 -6.07 -2.80 -9.44
C GLY A 62 -5.96 -1.94 -8.16
N CYS A 63 -5.06 -2.26 -7.22
CA CYS A 63 -4.91 -1.56 -5.95
C CYS A 63 -3.65 -0.70 -5.96
N ARG A 64 -3.79 0.56 -6.38
CA ARG A 64 -2.66 1.50 -6.41
C ARG A 64 -2.61 2.28 -5.11
N PHE A 65 -1.52 2.14 -4.38
CA PHE A 65 -1.29 2.90 -3.17
C PHE A 65 0.19 3.20 -3.01
N GLN A 66 0.54 4.40 -2.55
CA GLN A 66 1.89 4.79 -2.18
C GLN A 66 1.76 5.69 -0.95
N ALA A 67 2.23 5.20 0.19
CA ALA A 67 2.13 5.92 1.46
C ALA A 67 3.01 7.17 1.51
N ARG A 68 4.16 7.14 0.82
CA ARG A 68 5.15 8.23 0.83
C ARG A 68 5.53 8.63 -0.58
N PHE A 69 4.99 9.76 -1.02
CA PHE A 69 5.40 10.49 -2.21
C PHE A 69 5.75 11.92 -1.82
N LYS A 70 6.95 12.40 -2.18
CA LYS A 70 7.38 13.77 -1.90
C LYS A 70 6.82 14.70 -2.98
N ASN A 71 5.85 15.54 -2.62
CA ASN A 71 5.19 16.46 -3.54
C ASN A 71 6.12 17.62 -3.97
N ILE A 72 5.63 18.53 -4.83
CA ILE A 72 6.41 19.69 -5.30
C ILE A 72 6.74 20.70 -4.19
N ARG A 73 6.01 20.68 -3.07
CA ARG A 73 6.25 21.51 -1.89
C ARG A 73 7.26 20.87 -0.93
N GLY A 74 7.78 19.69 -1.27
CA GLY A 74 8.71 18.94 -0.42
C GLY A 74 8.04 18.13 0.69
N GLU A 75 6.71 18.09 0.75
CA GLU A 75 5.94 17.39 1.78
C GLU A 75 5.68 15.94 1.36
N TYR A 76 5.65 15.03 2.34
CA TYR A 76 5.22 13.67 2.09
C TYR A 76 3.69 13.57 2.09
N VAL A 77 3.15 13.04 1.00
CA VAL A 77 1.73 12.76 0.83
C VAL A 77 1.52 11.31 0.43
N SER A 78 0.34 10.78 0.72
CA SER A 78 -0.12 9.52 0.14
C SER A 78 -0.78 9.76 -1.21
N ARG A 79 -0.65 8.79 -2.13
CA ARG A 79 -1.38 8.79 -3.40
C ARG A 79 -1.84 7.38 -3.76
N GLY A 80 -2.97 7.26 -4.43
CA GLY A 80 -3.56 5.97 -4.76
C GLY A 80 -4.95 6.09 -5.36
N ASN A 81 -5.58 4.96 -5.64
CA ASN A 81 -6.99 4.87 -5.96
C ASN A 81 -7.80 4.33 -4.77
N GLU A 82 -9.13 4.33 -4.90
CA GLU A 82 -10.06 3.92 -3.83
C GLU A 82 -9.74 2.52 -3.27
N LEU A 83 -9.54 1.53 -4.15
CA LEU A 83 -9.17 0.17 -3.75
C LEU A 83 -7.81 0.11 -3.05
N GLY A 84 -6.83 0.87 -3.53
CA GLY A 84 -5.53 0.96 -2.89
C GLY A 84 -5.59 1.59 -1.50
N TYR A 85 -6.45 2.59 -1.29
CA TYR A 85 -6.69 3.16 0.04
C TYR A 85 -7.45 2.18 0.95
N PHE A 86 -8.47 1.50 0.43
CA PHE A 86 -9.24 0.50 1.17
C PHE A 86 -8.33 -0.62 1.68
N PHE A 87 -7.44 -1.14 0.83
CA PHE A 87 -6.48 -2.18 1.19
C PHE A 87 -5.15 -1.65 1.75
N SER A 88 -5.01 -0.35 1.98
CA SER A 88 -3.73 0.27 2.33
C SER A 88 -3.01 -0.36 3.54
N PRO A 89 -3.69 -0.78 4.64
CA PRO A 89 -3.00 -1.41 5.75
C PRO A 89 -2.32 -2.73 5.36
N LEU A 90 -3.00 -3.55 4.55
CA LEU A 90 -2.46 -4.83 4.08
C LEU A 90 -1.35 -4.61 3.04
N ILE A 91 -1.49 -3.61 2.15
CA ILE A 91 -0.43 -3.24 1.20
C ILE A 91 0.84 -2.80 1.93
N MET A 92 0.73 -2.02 3.01
CA MET A 92 1.87 -1.57 3.79
C MET A 92 2.60 -2.72 4.49
N ILE A 93 1.84 -3.66 5.06
CA ILE A 93 2.35 -4.90 5.66
C ILE A 93 3.05 -5.73 4.59
N ASP A 94 2.39 -6.00 3.48
CA ASP A 94 2.90 -6.82 2.37
C ASP A 94 4.23 -6.28 1.83
N ARG A 95 4.29 -4.97 1.59
CA ARG A 95 5.52 -4.30 1.14
C ARG A 95 6.62 -4.22 2.19
N LYS A 96 6.31 -4.42 3.46
CA LYS A 96 7.33 -4.45 4.50
C LYS A 96 8.02 -5.81 4.56
N TRP A 97 7.34 -6.90 4.23
CA TRP A 97 7.82 -8.25 4.50
C TRP A 97 7.96 -9.18 3.29
N PHE A 98 7.10 -9.05 2.26
CA PHE A 98 7.08 -9.98 1.13
C PHE A 98 7.43 -9.31 -0.20
N HIS A 99 6.96 -8.09 -0.43
CA HIS A 99 7.15 -7.37 -1.69
C HIS A 99 7.77 -5.98 -1.48
N PRO A 100 9.04 -5.90 -1.04
CA PRO A 100 9.70 -4.65 -0.69
C PRO A 100 9.74 -3.66 -1.85
N THR A 101 9.55 -2.38 -1.52
CA THR A 101 9.76 -1.31 -2.52
C THR A 101 11.24 -1.23 -2.87
N ILE A 102 11.53 -1.20 -4.17
CA ILE A 102 12.90 -1.17 -4.68
C ILE A 102 13.21 0.27 -5.10
N ASN A 103 14.30 0.84 -4.58
CA ASN A 103 14.82 2.12 -5.01
C ASN A 103 15.95 1.89 -6.03
N HIS A 104 15.88 2.56 -7.18
CA HIS A 104 16.85 2.36 -8.26
C HIS A 104 18.05 3.31 -8.19
N PHE A 105 17.99 4.33 -7.33
CA PHE A 105 19.03 5.36 -7.20
C PHE A 105 19.70 5.38 -5.81
N ASP A 106 19.21 4.60 -4.85
CA ASP A 106 19.78 4.51 -3.48
C ASP A 106 20.77 3.33 -3.33
N SER A 107 21.48 2.94 -4.39
CA SER A 107 22.32 1.73 -4.36
C SER A 107 23.74 1.91 -3.81
N ASP A 108 24.13 3.02 -3.16
CA ASP A 108 25.54 3.19 -2.75
C ASP A 108 25.89 4.13 -1.55
N GLU A 109 24.98 4.48 -0.61
CA GLU A 109 25.38 5.34 0.54
C GLU A 109 24.80 4.96 1.91
N LEU A 110 24.73 3.67 2.26
CA LEU A 110 24.61 3.24 3.66
C LEU A 110 25.49 2.02 3.96
N LYS A 111 26.80 2.28 4.10
CA LYS A 111 27.68 1.59 5.06
C LYS A 111 28.06 2.59 6.15
#